data_AF-A0A2U9AWN4-F1
#
_entry.id   AF-A0A2U9AWN4-F1
#
_cell.length_a   1.000
_cell.length_b   1.000
_cell.length_c   1.000
_cell.angle_alpha   90.00
_cell.angle_beta   90.00
_cell.angle_gamma   90.00
#
_symmetry.space_group_name_H-M   'P 1'
#
loop_
_entity.id
_entity.type
_entity.pdbx_description
1 polymer ?
#
loop_
_entity_poly.entity_id
_entity_poly.type
_entity_poly.pdbx_seq_one_letter_code
_entity_poly.pdbx_strand_id
1 'polypeptide(L)'
;MRLHAETALLYTLLAFLSLLTVTLNLLVIISISHFWQLHTPTNILLLSLAVSDLVVGLLAMPVEGLRYKETCWLLGRLMCALTPYLSYYLLSASLGNMVLISIDHYLAIFDPLLYSSKITLNRVKMPICSCWACSLLYNGLILMEHMALPDRFSSCRGECVGH
;
A
#
# COMPACT_ATOMS: atom_id res chain seq x y z
N MET A 1 -10.35 21.95 -24.33
CA MET A 1 -8.96 21.63 -24.74
C MET A 1 -7.98 21.63 -23.56
N ARG A 2 -7.85 22.70 -22.77
CA ARG A 2 -6.94 22.73 -21.59
C ARG A 2 -7.14 21.58 -20.60
N LEU A 3 -8.39 21.32 -20.19
CA LEU A 3 -8.73 20.24 -19.26
C LEU A 3 -8.38 18.83 -19.79
N HIS A 4 -8.49 18.59 -21.10
CA HIS A 4 -8.14 17.30 -21.71
C HIS A 4 -6.62 17.11 -21.81
N ALA A 5 -5.86 18.18 -22.00
CA ALA A 5 -4.40 18.13 -21.99
C ALA A 5 -3.85 17.89 -20.58
N GLU A 6 -4.42 18.56 -19.56
CA GLU A 6 -4.04 18.37 -18.16
C GLU A 6 -4.35 16.95 -17.66
N THR A 7 -5.55 16.44 -17.98
CA THR A 7 -5.95 15.07 -17.59
C THR A 7 -5.11 14.00 -18.30
N ALA A 8 -4.79 14.18 -19.58
CA ALA A 8 -3.88 13.30 -20.30
C ALA A 8 -2.46 13.32 -19.70
N LEU A 9 -1.94 14.51 -19.36
CA LEU A 9 -0.62 14.67 -18.74
C LEU A 9 -0.58 13.95 -17.38
N LEU A 10 -1.56 14.18 -16.50
CA LEU A 10 -1.65 13.51 -15.20
C LEU A 10 -1.70 11.99 -15.34
N TYR A 11 -2.50 11.48 -16.27
CA TYR A 11 -2.59 10.04 -16.54
C TYR A 11 -1.26 9.46 -17.02
N THR A 12 -0.58 10.14 -17.96
CA THR A 12 0.74 9.69 -18.43
C THR A 12 1.80 9.69 -17.33
N LEU A 13 1.79 10.70 -16.46
CA LEU A 13 2.66 10.76 -15.29
C LEU A 13 2.35 9.64 -14.28
N LEU A 14 1.08 9.41 -13.97
CA LEU A 14 0.63 8.33 -13.08
C LEU A 14 1.06 6.96 -13.61
N ALA A 15 0.87 6.70 -14.91
CA ALA A 15 1.29 5.46 -15.55
C ALA A 15 2.82 5.27 -15.49
N PHE A 16 3.58 6.33 -15.74
CA PHE A 16 5.04 6.31 -15.64
C PHE A 16 5.52 6.06 -14.19
N LEU A 17 4.94 6.76 -13.22
CA LEU A 17 5.25 6.58 -11.80
C LEU A 17 4.87 5.19 -11.30
N SER A 18 3.73 4.65 -11.74
CA SER A 18 3.32 3.27 -11.46
C SER A 18 4.34 2.27 -12.00
N LEU A 19 4.77 2.40 -13.26
CA LEU A 19 5.77 1.53 -13.85
C LEU A 19 7.10 1.57 -13.09
N LEU A 20 7.57 2.79 -12.76
CA LEU A 20 8.77 2.98 -11.94
C LEU A 20 8.64 2.34 -10.56
N THR A 21 7.51 2.57 -9.88
CA THR A 21 7.24 2.00 -8.55
C THR A 21 7.27 0.48 -8.60
N VAL A 22 6.61 -0.13 -9.59
CA VAL A 22 6.60 -1.59 -9.77
C VAL A 22 8.01 -2.12 -10.04
N THR A 23 8.74 -1.52 -10.97
CA THR A 23 10.09 -1.99 -11.34
C THR A 23 11.09 -1.86 -10.20
N LEU A 24 11.11 -0.73 -9.50
CA LEU A 24 12.03 -0.51 -8.37
C LEU A 24 11.72 -1.44 -7.20
N ASN A 25 10.45 -1.58 -6.81
CA ASN A 25 10.09 -2.46 -5.70
C ASN A 25 10.28 -3.93 -6.04
N LEU A 26 10.03 -4.34 -7.29
CA LEU A 26 10.33 -5.70 -7.74
C LEU A 26 11.83 -5.99 -7.68
N LEU A 27 12.68 -5.03 -8.08
CA LEU A 27 14.14 -5.16 -7.98
C LEU A 27 14.58 -5.34 -6.52
N VAL A 28 14.00 -4.60 -5.58
CA VAL A 28 14.27 -4.74 -4.13
C VAL A 28 13.86 -6.14 -3.65
N ILE A 29 12.66 -6.60 -4.01
CA ILE A 29 12.17 -7.93 -3.63
C ILE A 29 13.08 -9.04 -4.18
N ILE A 30 13.43 -8.96 -5.47
CA ILE A 30 14.32 -9.94 -6.11
C ILE A 30 15.70 -9.91 -5.44
N SER A 31 16.27 -8.74 -5.19
CA SER A 31 17.60 -8.61 -4.58
C SER A 31 17.65 -9.23 -3.18
N ILE A 32 16.69 -8.90 -2.31
CA ILE A 32 16.67 -9.41 -0.93
C ILE A 32 16.36 -10.91 -0.89
N SER A 33 15.44 -11.39 -1.74
CA SER A 33 15.06 -12.81 -1.77
C SER A 33 16.13 -13.72 -2.38
N HIS A 34 16.88 -13.23 -3.38
CA HIS A 34 17.92 -14.00 -4.05
C HIS A 34 19.19 -14.12 -3.19
N PHE A 35 19.60 -13.02 -2.53
CA PHE A 35 20.85 -12.99 -1.78
C PHE A 35 20.61 -13.26 -0.29
N TRP A 36 20.84 -14.50 0.13
CA TRP A 36 20.73 -14.92 1.55
C TRP A 36 21.52 -14.04 2.52
N GLN A 37 22.64 -13.48 2.07
CA GLN A 37 23.49 -12.55 2.84
C GLN A 37 22.74 -11.26 3.26
N LEU A 38 21.69 -10.88 2.53
CA LEU A 38 20.84 -9.73 2.83
C LEU A 38 19.65 -10.09 3.75
N HIS A 39 19.50 -11.32 4.24
CA HIS A 39 18.47 -11.63 5.23
C HIS A 39 18.83 -11.09 6.63
N THR A 40 18.77 -9.78 6.77
CA THR A 40 18.89 -9.06 8.04
C THR A 40 17.51 -8.57 8.49
N PRO A 41 17.31 -8.30 9.80
CA PRO A 41 16.06 -7.76 10.34
C PRO A 41 15.52 -6.54 9.57
N THR A 42 16.39 -5.56 9.32
CA THR A 42 16.08 -4.34 8.57
C THR A 42 15.65 -4.65 7.13
N ASN A 43 16.33 -5.58 6.45
CA ASN A 43 15.99 -5.93 5.07
C ASN A 43 14.66 -6.68 4.96
N ILE A 44 14.24 -7.43 5.99
CA ILE A 44 12.91 -8.03 6.03
C ILE A 44 11.81 -6.95 6.19
N LEU A 45 12.07 -5.88 6.94
CA LEU A 45 11.17 -4.72 7.00
C LEU A 45 11.09 -4.00 5.64
N LEU A 46 12.23 -3.79 4.99
CA LEU A 46 12.28 -3.23 3.63
C LEU A 46 11.55 -4.11 2.61
N LEU A 47 11.65 -5.43 2.73
CA LEU A 47 10.92 -6.37 1.89
C LEU A 47 9.40 -6.24 2.09
N SER A 48 8.94 -6.13 3.33
CA SER A 48 7.51 -5.90 3.66
C SER A 48 7.00 -4.59 3.06
N LEU A 49 7.79 -3.52 3.17
CA LEU A 49 7.49 -2.22 2.56
C LEU A 49 7.41 -2.32 1.03
N ALA A 50 8.41 -2.96 0.40
CA ALA A 50 8.46 -3.14 -1.05
C ALA A 50 7.27 -3.96 -1.58
N VAL A 51 6.80 -4.96 -0.83
CA VAL A 51 5.58 -5.71 -1.18
C VAL A 51 4.36 -4.79 -1.13
N SER A 52 4.21 -3.97 -0.10
CA SER A 52 3.11 -2.99 -0.01
C SER A 52 3.12 -2.02 -1.20
N ASP A 53 4.28 -1.43 -1.49
CA ASP A 53 4.44 -0.44 -2.57
C ASP A 53 4.26 -1.06 -3.97
N LEU A 54 4.66 -2.33 -4.14
CA LEU A 54 4.40 -3.08 -5.36
C LEU A 54 2.89 -3.24 -5.60
N VAL A 55 2.13 -3.58 -4.56
CA VAL A 55 0.67 -3.72 -4.66
C VAL A 55 0.00 -2.37 -4.95
N VAL A 56 0.49 -1.28 -4.34
CA VAL A 56 0.02 0.09 -4.63
C VAL A 56 0.29 0.45 -6.09
N GLY A 57 1.51 0.22 -6.58
CA GLY A 57 1.91 0.52 -7.95
C GLY A 57 1.13 -0.29 -8.99
N LEU A 58 0.86 -1.57 -8.70
CA LEU A 58 0.21 -2.51 -9.62
C LEU A 58 -1.32 -2.40 -9.63
N LEU A 59 -1.95 -2.11 -8.48
CA LEU A 59 -3.41 -2.12 -8.34
C LEU A 59 -3.97 -0.73 -8.06
N ALA A 60 -3.51 -0.04 -7.02
CA ALA A 60 -4.11 1.22 -6.60
C ALA A 60 -3.92 2.32 -7.66
N MET A 61 -2.69 2.56 -8.11
CA MET A 61 -2.40 3.61 -9.11
C MET A 61 -3.17 3.46 -10.43
N PRO A 62 -3.24 2.28 -11.09
CA PRO A 62 -3.99 2.15 -12.33
C PRO A 62 -5.50 2.23 -12.12
N VAL A 63 -6.03 1.71 -11.01
CA VAL A 63 -7.46 1.80 -10.70
C VAL A 63 -7.87 3.27 -10.45
N GLU A 64 -7.04 4.04 -9.74
CA GLU A 64 -7.23 5.48 -9.55
C GLU A 64 -7.10 6.26 -10.87
N GLY A 65 -6.17 5.89 -11.73
CA GLY A 65 -6.04 6.46 -13.07
C GLY A 65 -7.28 6.22 -13.95
N LEU A 66 -7.87 5.03 -13.88
CA LEU A 66 -9.14 4.71 -14.55
C LEU A 66 -10.30 5.51 -13.96
N ARG A 67 -10.35 5.68 -12.63
CA ARG A 67 -11.34 6.51 -11.94
C ARG A 67 -11.34 7.96 -12.44
N TYR A 68 -10.16 8.50 -12.71
CA TYR A 68 -9.99 9.87 -13.16
C TYR A 68 -10.34 10.07 -14.64
N LYS A 69 -10.13 9.04 -15.47
CA LYS A 69 -10.42 9.07 -16.91
C LYS A 69 -11.89 8.81 -17.22
N GLU A 70 -12.50 7.85 -16.52
CA GLU A 70 -13.86 7.40 -16.80
C GLU A 70 -14.89 8.24 -16.05
N THR A 71 -15.87 8.77 -16.77
CA THR A 71 -16.96 9.57 -16.18
C THR A 71 -18.04 8.72 -15.51
N CYS A 72 -17.97 7.39 -15.59
CA CYS A 72 -18.77 6.49 -14.77
C CYS A 72 -17.96 5.24 -14.39
N TRP A 73 -18.16 4.75 -13.16
CA TRP A 73 -17.46 3.58 -12.65
C TRP A 73 -18.01 2.28 -13.26
N LEU A 74 -17.27 1.70 -14.20
CA LEU A 74 -17.68 0.50 -14.94
C LEU A 74 -17.18 -0.82 -14.31
N LEU A 75 -16.25 -0.76 -13.34
CA LEU A 75 -15.63 -1.92 -12.72
C LEU A 75 -16.53 -2.63 -11.68
N GLY A 76 -17.77 -2.15 -11.52
CA GLY A 76 -18.79 -2.71 -10.63
C GLY A 76 -18.73 -2.21 -9.19
N ARG A 77 -19.84 -2.41 -8.44
CA ARG A 77 -19.99 -1.93 -7.05
C ARG A 77 -18.95 -2.50 -6.08
N LEU A 78 -18.54 -3.75 -6.28
CA LEU A 78 -17.55 -4.40 -5.43
C LEU A 78 -16.19 -3.68 -5.50
N MET A 79 -15.70 -3.39 -6.71
CA MET A 79 -14.42 -2.70 -6.90
C MET A 79 -14.49 -1.24 -6.42
N CYS A 80 -15.64 -0.59 -6.52
CA CYS A 80 -15.86 0.77 -6.03
C CYS A 80 -15.60 0.89 -4.52
N ALA A 81 -16.07 -0.10 -3.74
CA ALA A 81 -15.83 -0.12 -2.30
C ALA A 81 -14.46 -0.72 -1.92
N LEU A 82 -13.97 -1.69 -2.70
CA LEU A 82 -12.68 -2.34 -2.45
C LEU A 82 -11.48 -1.41 -2.73
N THR A 83 -11.62 -0.47 -3.67
CA THR A 83 -10.53 0.45 -4.03
C THR A 83 -10.10 1.37 -2.87
N PRO A 84 -11.00 2.16 -2.24
CA PRO A 84 -10.63 2.97 -1.09
C PRO A 84 -10.20 2.09 0.09
N TYR A 85 -10.86 0.94 0.31
CA TYR A 85 -10.45 -0.03 1.33
C TYR A 85 -8.99 -0.44 1.20
N LEU A 86 -8.62 -0.91 0.01
CA LEU A 86 -7.28 -1.41 -0.28
C LEU A 86 -6.24 -0.30 -0.15
N SER A 87 -6.57 0.92 -0.60
CA SER A 87 -5.71 2.09 -0.45
C SER A 87 -5.44 2.43 1.02
N TYR A 88 -6.48 2.51 1.87
CA TYR A 88 -6.30 2.77 3.30
C TYR A 88 -5.59 1.64 4.03
N TYR A 89 -5.87 0.39 3.65
CA TYR A 89 -5.20 -0.80 4.17
C TYR A 89 -3.69 -0.75 3.90
N LEU A 90 -3.30 -0.54 2.64
CA LEU A 90 -1.89 -0.49 2.23
C LEU A 90 -1.17 0.72 2.83
N LEU A 91 -1.84 1.88 2.91
CA LEU A 91 -1.28 3.07 3.56
C LEU A 91 -1.01 2.81 5.05
N SER A 92 -1.98 2.24 5.77
CA SER A 92 -1.83 1.89 7.18
C SER A 92 -0.71 0.89 7.40
N ALA A 93 -0.62 -0.15 6.56
CA ALA A 93 0.45 -1.14 6.64
C ALA A 93 1.83 -0.51 6.36
N SER A 94 1.94 0.34 5.33
CA SER A 94 3.19 1.04 4.99
C SER A 94 3.66 1.95 6.12
N LEU A 95 2.75 2.74 6.71
CA LEU A 95 3.05 3.58 7.88
C LEU A 95 3.55 2.75 9.08
N GLY A 96 2.88 1.61 9.35
CA GLY A 96 3.33 0.68 10.38
C GLY A 96 4.74 0.15 10.13
N ASN A 97 5.05 -0.26 8.89
CA ASN A 97 6.39 -0.69 8.50
C ASN A 97 7.43 0.44 8.65
N MET A 98 7.11 1.69 8.28
CA MET A 98 8.01 2.84 8.46
C MET A 98 8.33 3.12 9.94
N VAL A 99 7.35 3.00 10.82
CA VAL A 99 7.56 3.12 12.27
C VAL A 99 8.47 2.01 12.78
N LEU A 100 8.26 0.77 12.34
CA LEU A 100 9.10 -0.36 12.71
C LEU A 100 10.56 -0.19 12.22
N ILE A 101 10.76 0.31 10.99
CA ILE A 101 12.09 0.65 10.47
C ILE A 101 12.76 1.72 11.33
N SER A 102 12.00 2.75 11.73
CA SER A 102 12.51 3.83 12.59
C SER A 102 12.94 3.31 13.96
N ILE A 103 12.15 2.41 14.56
CA ILE A 103 12.50 1.75 15.83
C ILE A 103 13.72 0.85 15.67
N ASP A 104 13.79 0.06 14.60
CA ASP A 104 14.95 -0.81 14.31
C ASP A 104 16.24 0.01 14.20
N HIS A 105 16.23 1.10 13.44
CA HIS A 105 17.36 2.02 13.31
C HIS A 105 17.73 2.68 14.65
N TYR A 106 16.73 3.10 15.43
CA TYR A 106 16.96 3.67 16.75
C TYR A 106 17.67 2.67 17.68
N LEU A 107 17.18 1.43 17.74
CA LEU A 107 17.79 0.39 18.58
C LEU A 107 19.20 0.00 18.10
N ALA A 108 19.44 -0.02 16.78
CA ALA A 108 20.76 -0.32 16.22
C ALA A 108 21.82 0.73 16.58
N ILE A 109 21.44 2.02 16.63
CA ILE A 109 22.36 3.13 16.92
C ILE A 109 22.63 3.25 18.42
N PHE A 110 21.57 3.21 19.25
CA PHE A 110 21.69 3.53 20.67
C PHE A 110 22.07 2.32 21.54
N ASP A 111 21.72 1.09 21.14
CA ASP A 111 21.94 -0.11 21.96
C ASP A 111 22.48 -1.31 21.15
N PRO A 112 23.69 -1.19 20.53
CA PRO A 112 24.23 -2.20 19.62
C PRO A 112 24.46 -3.58 20.27
N LEU A 113 24.81 -3.63 21.57
CA LEU A 113 25.06 -4.88 22.31
C LEU A 113 23.76 -5.66 22.60
N LEU A 114 22.64 -4.96 22.83
CA LEU A 114 21.33 -5.57 23.00
C LEU A 114 20.70 -5.92 21.65
N TYR A 115 20.99 -5.15 20.60
CA TYR A 115 20.50 -5.39 19.23
C TYR A 115 20.87 -6.78 18.72
N SER A 116 22.16 -7.16 18.80
CA SER A 116 22.63 -8.47 18.35
C SER A 116 22.08 -9.66 19.16
N SER A 117 21.64 -9.42 20.40
CA SER A 117 21.12 -10.45 21.30
C SER A 117 19.60 -10.60 21.24
N LYS A 118 18.88 -9.50 20.98
CA LYS A 118 17.40 -9.47 21.00
C LYS A 118 16.74 -9.52 19.63
N ILE A 119 17.38 -9.03 18.57
CA ILE A 119 16.76 -8.94 17.25
C ILE A 119 17.14 -10.17 16.43
N THR A 120 16.21 -11.13 16.37
CA THR A 120 16.29 -12.29 15.47
C THR A 120 15.25 -12.17 14.36
N LEU A 121 15.51 -12.80 13.22
CA LEU A 121 14.63 -12.74 12.03
C LEU A 121 13.16 -13.10 12.35
N ASN A 122 12.95 -14.10 13.21
CA ASN A 122 11.62 -14.53 13.62
C ASN A 122 10.91 -13.50 14.52
N ARG A 123 11.67 -12.76 15.33
CA ARG A 123 11.13 -11.70 16.21
C ARG A 123 10.65 -10.49 15.42
N VAL A 124 11.22 -10.21 14.24
CA VAL A 124 10.81 -9.08 13.37
C VAL A 124 9.62 -9.43 12.47
N LYS A 125 9.44 -10.70 12.09
CA LYS A 125 8.25 -11.13 11.35
C LYS A 125 6.94 -10.95 12.14
N MET A 126 6.98 -11.17 13.46
CA MET A 126 5.80 -11.01 14.33
C MET A 126 5.19 -9.59 14.27
N PRO A 127 5.92 -8.50 14.55
CA PRO A 127 5.37 -7.14 14.49
C PRO A 127 4.94 -6.75 13.08
N ILE A 128 5.62 -7.23 12.03
CA ILE A 128 5.16 -7.06 10.64
C ILE A 128 3.78 -7.69 10.47
N CYS A 129 3.64 -8.99 10.75
CA CYS A 129 2.36 -9.69 10.63
C CYS A 129 1.26 -9.04 11.48
N SER A 130 1.59 -8.59 12.69
CA SER A 130 0.68 -7.84 13.55
C SER A 130 0.27 -6.51 12.92
N CYS A 131 1.19 -5.74 12.32
CA CYS A 131 0.85 -4.51 11.59
C CYS A 131 -0.11 -4.80 10.45
N TRP A 132 0.18 -5.79 9.60
CA TRP A 132 -0.71 -6.17 8.50
C TRP A 132 -2.10 -6.61 9.00
N ALA A 133 -2.16 -7.41 10.08
CA ALA A 133 -3.41 -7.86 10.67
C ALA A 133 -4.21 -6.70 11.31
N CYS A 134 -3.54 -5.82 12.07
CA CYS A 134 -4.16 -4.64 12.67
C CYS A 134 -4.67 -3.68 11.60
N SER A 135 -3.92 -3.43 10.53
CA SER A 135 -4.37 -2.62 9.40
C SER A 135 -5.58 -3.24 8.70
N LEU A 136 -5.61 -4.57 8.54
CA LEU A 136 -6.76 -5.28 7.95
C LEU A 136 -8.01 -5.14 8.82
N LEU A 137 -7.86 -5.37 10.12
CA LEU A 137 -8.95 -5.31 11.11
C LEU A 137 -9.48 -3.89 11.27
N TYR A 138 -8.61 -2.90 11.47
CA TYR A 138 -9.00 -1.50 11.67
C TYR A 138 -9.77 -0.95 10.47
N ASN A 139 -9.21 -1.12 9.26
CA ASN A 139 -9.88 -0.67 8.04
C ASN A 139 -11.13 -1.51 7.74
N GLY A 140 -11.12 -2.80 8.08
CA GLY A 140 -12.26 -3.69 7.89
C GLY A 140 -13.46 -3.30 8.77
N LEU A 141 -13.20 -2.97 10.04
CA LEU A 141 -14.22 -2.52 10.99
C LEU A 141 -14.80 -1.17 10.59
N ILE A 142 -13.95 -0.20 10.25
CA ILE A 142 -14.37 1.14 9.82
C ILE A 142 -15.22 1.09 8.54
N LEU A 143 -14.84 0.23 7.60
CA LEU A 143 -15.55 0.12 6.33
C LEU A 143 -16.84 -0.72 6.44
N MET A 144 -16.87 -1.74 7.30
CA MET A 144 -18.10 -2.49 7.61
C MET A 144 -19.19 -1.57 8.15
N GLU A 145 -18.82 -0.59 8.98
CA GLU A 145 -19.75 0.42 9.51
C GLU A 145 -20.32 1.33 8.40
N HIS A 146 -19.51 1.64 7.37
CA HIS A 146 -19.91 2.48 6.24
C HIS A 146 -20.71 1.74 5.14
N MET A 147 -20.57 0.42 5.00
CA MET A 147 -21.26 -0.38 3.98
C MET A 147 -22.72 -0.73 4.34
N ALA A 148 -23.20 -0.37 5.53
CA ALA A 148 -24.53 -0.73 6.04
C ALA A 148 -25.70 0.12 5.49
N LEU A 149 -25.49 1.09 4.60
CA LEU A 149 -26.57 1.82 3.90
C LEU A 149 -26.39 1.83 2.37
N PRO A 150 -26.95 0.85 1.63
CA PRO A 150 -26.66 0.69 0.20
C PRO A 150 -27.72 1.29 -0.76
N ASP A 151 -28.73 2.05 -0.28
CA ASP A 151 -30.01 2.15 -1.00
C ASP A 151 -30.39 3.53 -1.60
N ARG A 152 -29.45 4.31 -2.17
CA ARG A 152 -29.87 5.58 -2.81
C ARG A 152 -29.13 6.13 -4.04
N PHE A 153 -28.24 5.47 -4.78
CA PHE A 153 -27.68 6.13 -5.97
C PHE A 153 -27.50 5.24 -7.20
N SER A 154 -28.55 5.20 -8.02
CA SER A 154 -28.51 4.74 -9.42
C SER A 154 -28.91 5.88 -10.36
N SER A 155 -27.92 6.65 -10.84
CA SER A 155 -27.91 7.29 -12.16
C SER A 155 -26.53 7.95 -12.35
N CYS A 156 -25.66 7.35 -13.15
CA CYS A 156 -24.24 7.73 -13.30
C CYS A 156 -23.96 9.25 -13.28
N ARG A 157 -22.94 9.65 -12.49
CA ARG A 157 -21.88 10.60 -12.90
C ARG A 157 -20.66 10.42 -11.99
N GLY A 158 -19.79 9.46 -12.32
CA GLY A 158 -18.37 9.41 -11.91
C GLY A 158 -18.02 9.18 -10.45
N GLU A 159 -18.94 9.36 -9.51
CA GLU A 159 -18.57 9.36 -8.10
C GLU A 159 -18.90 8.02 -7.46
N CYS A 160 -17.86 7.20 -7.24
CA CYS A 160 -17.81 6.37 -6.04
C CYS A 160 -17.77 7.34 -4.84
N VAL A 161 -18.94 7.86 -4.44
CA VAL A 161 -19.05 8.77 -3.29
C VAL A 161 -18.81 7.94 -2.03
N GLY A 162 -17.54 7.87 -1.62
CA GLY A 162 -17.22 7.80 -0.21
C GLY A 162 -17.57 9.16 0.37
N HIS A 163 -18.54 9.17 1.27
CA HIS A 163 -18.85 10.36 2.06
C HIS A 163 -18.12 10.30 3.40
#